data_AF-A0A8T4WNJ6-F1
#
_entry.id   AF-A0A8T4WNJ6-F1
#
_cell.length_a   1.000
_cell.length_b   1.000
_cell.length_c   1.000
_cell.angle_alpha   90.00
_cell.angle_beta   90.00
_cell.angle_gamma   90.00
#
_symmetry.space_group_name_H-M   'P 1'
#
loop_
_entity.id
_entity.type
_entity.pdbx_description
1 polymer ?
#
loop_
_entity_poly.entity_id
_entity_poly.type
_entity_poly.pdbx_seq_one_letter_code
_entity_poly.pdbx_strand_id
1 'polypeptide(L)'
;MSKAEIRPPVNLKLESMLDLARMLVSWSQRERTASMLYFQHNDKHIYGTLISNHGYYEYHGMPLWIYTEGDGPPTGSFLAYKSHQEESVKFVKKIDSEPRVVPLPIIKLAEKLEILDL
;
A
#
# COMPACT_ATOMS: atom_id res chain seq x y z
N MET A 1 -7.41 -9.08 -24.67
CA MET A 1 -6.99 -7.68 -24.57
C MET A 1 -5.49 -7.65 -24.74
N SER A 2 -5.01 -6.90 -25.72
CA SER A 2 -3.60 -6.58 -25.85
C SER A 2 -3.18 -5.64 -24.70
N LYS A 3 -1.91 -5.68 -24.33
CA LYS A 3 -1.34 -4.85 -23.25
C LYS A 3 -1.54 -3.34 -23.48
N ALA A 4 -1.63 -2.91 -24.74
CA ALA A 4 -1.88 -1.53 -25.14
C ALA A 4 -3.31 -1.04 -24.85
N GLU A 5 -4.25 -1.95 -24.57
CA GLU A 5 -5.66 -1.61 -24.33
C GLU A 5 -5.98 -1.43 -22.83
N ILE A 6 -5.02 -1.72 -21.94
CA ILE A 6 -5.21 -1.59 -20.50
C ILE A 6 -4.93 -0.14 -20.09
N ARG A 7 -5.95 0.55 -19.59
CA ARG A 7 -5.79 1.93 -19.08
C ARG A 7 -5.11 1.90 -17.70
N PRO A 8 -4.13 2.81 -17.45
CA PRO A 8 -3.49 2.89 -16.15
C PRO A 8 -4.48 3.37 -15.07
N PRO A 9 -4.24 3.03 -13.79
CA PRO A 9 -5.00 3.60 -12.69
C PRO A 9 -4.67 5.08 -12.48
N VAL A 10 -5.53 5.79 -11.75
CA VAL A 10 -5.22 7.13 -11.29
C VAL A 10 -4.22 7.03 -10.14
N ASN A 11 -3.08 7.70 -10.30
CA ASN A 11 -2.04 7.73 -9.28
C ASN A 11 -2.34 8.75 -8.19
N LEU A 12 -2.26 8.31 -6.94
CA LEU A 12 -2.37 9.16 -5.76
C LEU A 12 -1.14 8.94 -4.87
N LYS A 13 -0.21 9.90 -4.92
CA LYS A 13 0.96 9.90 -4.04
C LYS A 13 0.57 10.47 -2.67
N LEU A 14 0.77 9.69 -1.63
CA LEU A 14 0.64 10.10 -0.23
C LEU A 14 1.92 10.77 0.24
N GLU A 15 1.79 11.60 1.27
CA GLU A 15 2.91 12.37 1.83
C GLU A 15 3.89 11.49 2.60
N SER A 16 3.41 10.43 3.26
CA SER A 16 4.25 9.59 4.10
C SER A 16 3.82 8.11 4.17
N MET A 17 4.74 7.26 4.65
CA MET A 17 4.47 5.88 5.04
C MET A 17 3.40 5.78 6.14
N LEU A 18 3.33 6.78 7.02
CA LEU A 18 2.34 6.82 8.09
C LEU A 18 0.93 7.00 7.53
N ASP A 19 0.76 7.87 6.53
CA ASP A 19 -0.52 8.08 5.85
C ASP A 19 -0.97 6.84 5.09
N LEU A 20 -0.05 6.16 4.41
CA LEU A 20 -0.33 4.86 3.77
C LEU A 20 -0.79 3.83 4.81
N ALA A 21 -0.11 3.75 5.96
CA ALA A 21 -0.48 2.82 7.02
C ALA A 21 -1.87 3.11 7.60
N ARG A 22 -2.19 4.38 7.92
CA ARG A 22 -3.53 4.79 8.41
C ARG A 22 -4.63 4.37 7.44
N MET A 23 -4.41 4.60 6.15
CA MET A 23 -5.38 4.25 5.10
C MET A 23 -5.60 2.73 5.03
N LEU A 24 -4.51 1.94 4.98
CA LEU A 24 -4.59 0.48 4.92
C LEU A 24 -5.25 -0.11 6.18
N VAL A 25 -4.96 0.43 7.37
CA VAL A 25 -5.60 0.02 8.63
C VAL A 25 -7.10 0.34 8.63
N SER A 26 -7.49 1.50 8.12
CA SER A 26 -8.91 1.86 7.97
C SER A 26 -9.67 0.87 7.07
N TRP A 27 -9.01 0.34 6.03
CA TRP A 27 -9.60 -0.65 5.14
C TRP A 27 -9.57 -2.07 5.67
N SER A 28 -8.54 -2.46 6.42
CA SER A 28 -8.42 -3.81 6.97
C SER A 28 -9.55 -4.17 7.94
N GLN A 29 -10.18 -3.16 8.55
CA GLN A 29 -11.33 -3.32 9.44
C GLN A 29 -12.64 -3.68 8.70
N ARG A 30 -12.67 -3.62 7.36
CA ARG A 30 -13.87 -3.86 6.53
C ARG A 30 -13.88 -5.25 5.85
N GLU A 31 -13.43 -6.28 6.57
CA GLU A 31 -13.48 -7.72 6.19
C GLU A 31 -12.47 -8.22 5.14
N ARG A 32 -11.56 -7.38 4.63
CA ARG A 32 -10.43 -7.82 3.78
C ARG A 32 -9.12 -7.35 4.36
N THR A 33 -8.17 -8.26 4.56
CA THR A 33 -6.80 -7.89 4.94
C THR A 33 -6.20 -6.99 3.87
N ALA A 34 -5.99 -5.72 4.20
CA ALA A 34 -5.29 -4.80 3.32
C ALA A 34 -3.80 -5.19 3.30
N SER A 35 -3.27 -5.49 2.12
CA SER A 35 -1.84 -5.72 1.92
C SER A 35 -1.20 -4.53 1.22
N MET A 36 0.03 -4.23 1.61
CA MET A 36 0.88 -3.25 0.94
C MET A 36 1.75 -3.98 -0.10
N LEU A 37 1.77 -3.48 -1.32
CA LEU A 37 2.68 -3.92 -2.36
C LEU A 37 3.97 -3.09 -2.29
N TYR A 38 5.10 -3.73 -2.57
CA TYR A 38 6.41 -3.09 -2.64
C TYR A 38 7.13 -3.47 -3.93
N PHE A 39 7.76 -2.50 -4.59
CA PHE A 39 8.74 -2.74 -5.66
C PHE A 39 9.72 -1.57 -5.76
N GLN A 40 10.87 -1.81 -6.39
CA GLN A 40 11.81 -0.75 -6.74
C GLN A 40 11.57 -0.30 -8.18
N HIS A 41 11.57 1.01 -8.41
CA HIS A 41 11.45 1.60 -9.74
C HIS A 41 12.22 2.92 -9.81
N ASN A 42 13.08 3.09 -10.83
CA ASN A 42 13.87 4.31 -11.03
C ASN A 42 14.59 4.79 -9.75
N ASP A 43 15.29 3.86 -9.08
CA ASP A 43 15.99 4.08 -7.79
C ASP A 43 15.11 4.52 -6.61
N LYS A 44 13.79 4.44 -6.77
CA LYS A 44 12.82 4.72 -5.70
C LYS A 44 12.24 3.42 -5.15
N HIS A 45 11.99 3.43 -3.85
CA HIS A 45 11.30 2.35 -3.15
C HIS A 45 9.82 2.69 -3.03
N ILE A 46 8.99 2.03 -3.84
CA ILE A 46 7.57 2.32 -3.94
C ILE A 46 6.79 1.37 -3.03
N TYR A 47 5.93 1.93 -2.20
CA TYR A 47 5.01 1.23 -1.34
C TYR A 47 3.60 1.69 -1.63
N GLY A 48 2.68 0.78 -1.90
CA GLY A 48 1.33 1.20 -2.25
C GLY A 48 0.34 0.06 -2.33
N THR A 49 -0.85 0.38 -2.83
CA THR A 49 -1.91 -0.59 -3.04
C THR A 49 -2.78 -0.15 -4.20
N LEU A 50 -3.36 -1.13 -4.89
CA LEU A 50 -4.31 -0.92 -5.96
C LEU A 50 -5.71 -1.21 -5.44
N ILE A 51 -6.59 -0.22 -5.50
CA ILE A 51 -8.00 -0.37 -5.13
C ILE A 51 -8.90 0.09 -6.27
N SER A 52 -10.14 -0.38 -6.26
CA SER A 52 -11.20 0.14 -7.12
C SER A 52 -12.24 0.86 -6.26
N ASN A 53 -12.46 2.15 -6.51
CA ASN A 53 -13.48 2.89 -5.77
C ASN A 53 -14.87 2.64 -6.37
N HIS A 54 -15.76 1.99 -5.61
CA HIS A 54 -17.05 1.53 -6.14
C HIS A 54 -18.14 2.63 -6.21
N GLY A 55 -17.91 3.85 -5.75
CA GLY A 55 -18.99 4.83 -5.49
C GLY A 55 -18.85 6.24 -6.10
N TYR A 56 -18.03 6.47 -7.12
CA TYR A 56 -17.77 7.84 -7.62
C TYR A 56 -18.54 8.17 -8.90
N TYR A 57 -19.80 8.63 -8.79
CA TYR A 57 -20.66 9.09 -9.91
C TYR A 57 -20.50 8.24 -11.20
N GLU A 58 -20.29 8.82 -12.37
CA GLU A 58 -20.09 8.08 -13.63
C GLU A 58 -18.82 7.20 -13.66
N TYR A 59 -17.92 7.36 -12.69
CA TYR A 59 -16.64 6.65 -12.56
C TYR A 59 -16.68 5.51 -11.53
N HIS A 60 -17.83 4.86 -11.38
CA HIS A 60 -17.95 3.63 -10.59
C HIS A 60 -16.88 2.60 -10.98
N GLY A 61 -16.06 2.17 -10.02
CA GLY A 61 -14.98 1.21 -10.25
C GLY A 61 -13.67 1.83 -10.74
N MET A 62 -13.50 3.15 -10.66
CA MET A 62 -12.24 3.81 -11.01
C MET A 62 -11.07 3.21 -10.22
N PRO A 63 -10.04 2.67 -10.90
CA PRO A 63 -8.89 2.09 -10.23
C PRO A 63 -7.94 3.20 -9.75
N LEU A 64 -7.58 3.15 -8.47
CA LEU A 64 -6.65 4.06 -7.83
C LEU A 64 -5.40 3.29 -7.44
N TRP A 65 -4.25 3.77 -7.89
CA TRP A 65 -2.95 3.37 -7.36
C TRP A 65 -2.53 4.38 -6.30
N ILE A 66 -2.57 3.96 -5.04
CA ILE A 66 -2.28 4.84 -3.91
C ILE A 66 -0.96 4.39 -3.29
N TYR A 67 0.00 5.30 -3.22
CA TYR A 67 1.37 4.93 -2.90
C TYR A 67 2.13 6.04 -2.20
N THR A 68 3.26 5.68 -1.59
CA THR A 68 4.30 6.59 -1.11
C THR A 68 5.66 6.09 -1.57
N GLU A 69 6.64 6.98 -1.55
CA GLU A 69 8.05 6.61 -1.62
C GLU A 69 8.55 6.32 -0.19
N GLY A 70 9.41 5.32 -0.02
CA GLY A 70 10.12 5.05 1.22
C GLY A 70 11.62 5.24 1.05
N ASP A 71 12.34 5.33 2.17
CA ASP A 71 13.78 5.59 2.18
C ASP A 71 14.63 4.38 1.77
N GLY A 72 14.02 3.19 1.68
CA GLY A 72 14.73 1.93 1.46
C GLY A 72 13.81 0.74 1.22
N PRO A 73 14.37 -0.45 0.92
CA PRO A 73 13.60 -1.68 0.85
C PRO A 73 13.07 -2.09 2.23
N PRO A 74 11.96 -2.84 2.31
CA PRO A 74 11.40 -3.25 3.58
C PRO A 74 12.33 -4.26 4.27
N THR A 75 12.74 -3.95 5.49
CA THR A 75 13.62 -4.79 6.33
C THR A 75 12.90 -5.95 7.01
N GLY A 76 11.58 -6.06 6.82
CA GLY A 76 10.70 -7.10 7.33
C GLY A 76 9.61 -7.49 6.34
N SER A 77 8.77 -8.44 6.74
CA SER A 77 7.64 -8.95 5.95
C SER A 77 6.33 -8.24 6.28
N PHE A 78 6.31 -7.46 7.36
CA PHE A 78 5.16 -6.70 7.81
C PHE A 78 5.57 -5.27 8.18
N LEU A 79 4.65 -4.32 8.02
CA LEU A 79 4.70 -3.02 8.65
C LEU A 79 3.80 -3.06 9.89
N ALA A 80 4.39 -2.98 11.08
CA ALA A 80 3.67 -2.86 12.32
C ALA A 80 3.24 -1.40 12.51
N TYR A 81 1.93 -1.16 12.54
CA TYR A 81 1.36 0.14 12.84
C TYR A 81 0.87 0.19 14.29
N LYS A 82 1.26 1.24 15.01
CA LYS A 82 0.83 1.51 16.39
C LYS A 82 0.24 2.91 16.46
N SER A 83 -0.97 3.02 17.02
CA SER A 83 -1.68 4.30 17.22
C SER A 83 -1.78 4.74 18.69
N HIS A 84 -1.34 3.91 19.63
CA HIS A 84 -1.46 4.20 21.07
C HIS A 84 -0.19 4.85 21.63
N GLN A 85 -0.36 5.90 22.46
CA GLN A 85 0.69 6.80 22.99
C GLN A 85 1.35 7.67 21.93
N GLU A 86 2.17 7.07 21.08
CA GLU A 86 2.89 7.73 19.99
C GLU A 86 2.66 6.92 18.72
N GLU A 87 2.20 7.63 17.68
CA GLU A 87 1.91 7.00 16.41
C GLU A 87 3.21 6.64 15.70
N SER A 88 3.35 5.39 15.28
CA SER A 88 4.58 4.93 14.64
C SER A 88 4.35 3.74 13.72
N VAL A 89 5.28 3.58 12.79
CA VAL A 89 5.38 2.43 11.90
C VAL A 89 6.76 1.80 12.00
N LYS A 90 6.83 0.47 11.99
CA LYS A 90 8.11 -0.26 12.02
C LYS A 90 8.05 -1.52 11.17
N PHE A 91 9.10 -1.78 10.40
CA PHE A 91 9.23 -3.07 9.71
C PHE A 91 9.56 -4.20 10.69
N VAL A 92 8.81 -5.30 10.61
CA VAL A 92 9.00 -6.49 11.46
C VAL A 92 8.99 -7.76 10.62
N LYS A 93 9.77 -8.76 11.04
CA LYS A 93 9.89 -10.05 10.32
C LYS A 93 8.74 -11.00 10.61
N LYS A 94 8.13 -10.87 11.79
CA LYS A 94 7.03 -11.71 12.29
C LYS A 94 6.01 -10.83 13.00
N ILE A 95 4.77 -11.32 13.05
CA ILE A 95 3.72 -10.71 13.85
C ILE A 95 3.91 -11.23 15.27
N ASP A 96 4.29 -10.35 16.19
CA ASP A 96 4.28 -10.64 17.61
C ASP A 96 2.90 -10.30 18.19
N SER A 97 2.48 -11.00 19.25
CA SER A 97 1.17 -10.81 19.90
C SER A 97 1.07 -9.52 20.72
N GLU A 98 1.76 -8.46 20.30
CA GLU A 98 1.74 -7.17 20.98
C GLU A 98 0.33 -6.55 20.91
N PRO A 99 -0.31 -6.25 22.06
CA PRO A 99 -1.62 -5.61 22.05
C PRO A 99 -1.58 -4.26 21.33
N ARG A 100 -2.61 -3.96 20.54
CA ARG A 100 -2.79 -2.66 19.85
C ARG A 100 -1.77 -2.36 18.75
N VAL A 101 -1.14 -3.40 18.20
CA VAL A 101 -0.36 -3.33 16.96
C VAL A 101 -1.18 -3.93 15.83
N VAL A 102 -1.32 -3.20 14.73
CA VAL A 102 -1.94 -3.72 13.51
C VAL A 102 -0.85 -4.12 12.52
N PRO A 103 -0.70 -5.41 12.20
CA PRO A 103 0.26 -5.87 11.21
C PRO A 103 -0.29 -5.65 9.80
N LEU A 104 0.45 -4.95 8.96
CA LEU A 104 0.17 -4.81 7.52
C LEU A 104 1.15 -5.68 6.72
N PRO A 105 0.69 -6.75 6.05
CA PRO A 105 1.55 -7.57 5.21
C PRO A 105 2.17 -6.77 4.07
N ILE A 106 3.46 -7.01 3.82
CA ILE A 106 4.20 -6.43 2.69
C ILE A 106 4.45 -7.50 1.65
N ILE A 107 3.87 -7.33 0.47
CA ILE A 107 4.05 -8.22 -0.67
C ILE A 107 5.07 -7.59 -1.61
N LYS A 108 6.26 -8.19 -1.70
CA LYS A 108 7.32 -7.73 -2.60
C LYS A 108 7.04 -8.26 -3.99
N LEU A 109 6.88 -7.35 -4.95
CA LEU A 109 6.73 -7.72 -6.35
C LEU A 109 8.11 -7.91 -6.97
N ALA A 110 8.21 -8.88 -7.89
CA ALA A 110 9.45 -9.14 -8.63
C ALA A 110 9.80 -7.98 -9.58
N GLU A 111 8.79 -7.27 -10.06
CA GLU A 111 8.90 -6.14 -10.98
C GLU A 111 7.79 -5.12 -10.73
N LYS A 112 7.93 -3.91 -11.28
CA LYS A 112 6.88 -2.89 -11.24
C LYS A 112 5.61 -3.46 -11.89
N LEU A 113 4.45 -3.19 -11.27
CA LEU A 113 3.15 -3.41 -11.93
C LEU A 113 3.11 -2.64 -13.25
N GLU A 114 3.10 -3.36 -14.37
CA GLU A 114 3.29 -2.78 -15.70
C GLU A 114 2.26 -1.70 -16.06
N ILE A 115 1.07 -1.77 -15.48
CA ILE A 115 -0.04 -0.82 -15.70
C ILE A 115 0.16 0.51 -14.97
N LEU A 116 1.19 0.66 -14.12
CA LEU A 116 1.45 1.88 -13.37
C LEU A 116 2.27 2.89 -14.18
N ASP A 117 1.72 4.07 -14.32
CA ASP A 117 2.36 5.22 -14.97
C ASP A 117 3.11 6.08 -13.92
N LEU A 118 4.25 5.59 -13.44
CA LEU A 118 5.08 6.19 -12.38
C LEU A 118 6.39 6.77 -12.92
#